data_AF-A0A3B1CCG0-F1
#
_entry.id   AF-A0A3B1CCG0-F1
#
_cell.length_a   1.000
_cell.length_b   1.000
_cell.length_c   1.000
_cell.angle_alpha   90.00
_cell.angle_beta   90.00
_cell.angle_gamma   90.00
#
_symmetry.space_group_name_H-M   'P 1'
#
loop_
_entity.id
_entity.type
_entity.pdbx_description
1 polymer ?
#
loop_
_entity_poly.entity_id
_entity_poly.type
_entity_poly.pdbx_seq_one_letter_code
_entity_poly.pdbx_strand_id
1 'polypeptide(L)' 'MKVTVKDMMRHYLNPLHVYCSLTYLLRREKALRTARKYERRIYKLFVNAFFL' A
#
# COMPACT_ATOMS: atom_id res chain seq x y z
N MET A 1 -20.95 7.99 -10.13
CA MET A 1 -20.35 7.56 -8.84
C MET A 1 -19.28 8.58 -8.49
N LYS A 2 -19.46 9.39 -7.44
CA LYS A 2 -18.51 10.46 -7.10
C LYS A 2 -17.35 9.80 -6.34
N VAL A 3 -16.20 9.65 -6.99
CA VAL A 3 -15.01 9.05 -6.34
C VAL A 3 -14.64 9.93 -5.16
N THR A 4 -14.73 9.39 -3.95
CA THR A 4 -14.36 10.16 -2.75
C THR A 4 -12.86 10.06 -2.49
N VAL A 5 -12.32 11.05 -1.78
CA VAL A 5 -10.90 11.08 -1.38
C VAL A 5 -10.50 9.80 -0.62
N LYS A 6 -11.44 9.22 0.16
CA LYS A 6 -11.26 7.92 0.84
C LYS A 6 -11.06 6.76 -0.13
N ASP A 7 -11.82 6.71 -1.23
CA ASP A 7 -11.68 5.66 -2.25
C ASP A 7 -10.35 5.79 -3.00
N MET A 8 -9.93 7.01 -3.32
CA MET A 8 -8.60 7.27 -3.89
C MET A 8 -7.49 6.84 -2.92
N MET A 9 -7.58 7.19 -1.64
CA MET A 9 -6.58 6.76 -0.65
C MET A 9 -6.51 5.24 -0.55
N ARG A 10 -7.65 4.52 -0.53
CA ARG A 10 -7.65 3.04 -0.54
C ARG A 10 -6.99 2.47 -1.79
N HIS A 11 -7.19 3.10 -2.94
CA HIS A 11 -6.56 2.67 -4.19
C HIS A 11 -5.04 2.86 -4.15
N TYR A 12 -4.56 4.05 -3.75
CA TYR A 12 -3.13 4.34 -3.68
C TYR A 12 -2.39 3.56 -2.59
N LEU A 13 -3.07 3.24 -1.48
CA LEU A 13 -2.51 2.46 -0.39
C LEU A 13 -2.61 0.94 -0.61
N ASN A 14 -3.20 0.49 -1.72
CA ASN A 14 -3.32 -0.93 -2.04
C ASN A 14 -1.91 -1.54 -2.22
N PRO A 15 -1.56 -2.62 -1.51
CA PRO A 15 -0.24 -3.27 -1.61
C PRO A 15 0.16 -3.61 -3.05
N LEU A 16 -0.81 -4.00 -3.89
CA LEU A 16 -0.57 -4.30 -5.30
C LEU A 16 -0.18 -3.04 -6.08
N HIS A 17 -0.89 -1.94 -5.84
CA HIS A 17 -0.61 -0.66 -6.48
C HIS A 17 0.78 -0.15 -6.05
N VAL A 18 1.09 -0.24 -4.75
CA VAL A 18 2.39 0.15 -4.20
C VAL A 18 3.51 -0.73 -4.75
N TYR A 19 3.30 -2.04 -4.88
CA TYR A 19 4.27 -2.93 -5.52
C TYR A 19 4.52 -2.52 -6.98
N CYS A 20 3.47 -2.30 -7.77
CA CYS A 20 3.59 -1.83 -9.15
C CYS A 20 4.36 -0.50 -9.22
N SER A 21 4.02 0.50 -8.39
CA SER A 21 4.74 1.77 -8.33
C SER A 21 6.21 1.60 -7.94
N LEU A 22 6.52 0.70 -7.00
CA LEU A 22 7.89 0.41 -6.59
C LEU A 22 8.70 -0.30 -7.68
N THR A 23 8.06 -1.15 -8.50
CA THR A 23 8.75 -1.82 -9.61
C THR A 23 9.14 -0.89 -10.74
N TYR A 24 8.51 0.29 -10.86
CA TYR A 24 8.96 1.34 -11.79
C TYR A 24 10.25 2.04 -11.32
N LEU A 25 10.53 2.04 -10.02
CA LEU A 25 11.68 2.74 -9.42
C LEU A 25 12.81 1.79 -9.01
N LEU A 26 12.51 0.52 -8.75
CA LEU A 26 13.42 -0.46 -8.18
C LEU A 26 13.41 -1.76 -8.98
N ARG A 27 14.54 -2.48 -9.01
CA ARG A 27 14.56 -3.88 -9.47
C ARG A 27 13.56 -4.72 -8.68
N ARG A 28 12.90 -5.68 -9.36
CA ARG A 28 11.82 -6.54 -8.83
C ARG A 28 12.06 -7.07 -7.42
N GLU A 29 13.25 -7.59 -7.13
CA GLU A 29 13.55 -8.15 -5.79
C GLU A 29 13.54 -7.09 -4.67
N LYS A 30 14.08 -5.89 -4.95
CA LYS A 30 14.05 -4.77 -4.01
C LYS A 30 12.63 -4.22 -3.86
N ALA A 31 11.90 -4.10 -4.98
CA ALA A 31 10.50 -3.68 -4.96
C ALA A 31 9.63 -4.61 -4.10
N LEU A 32 9.82 -5.93 -4.22
CA LEU A 32 9.10 -6.94 -3.43
C LEU A 32 9.42 -6.83 -1.94
N ARG A 33 10.70 -6.69 -1.56
CA ARG A 33 11.09 -6.49 -0.15
C ARG A 33 10.50 -5.21 0.43
N THR A 34 10.52 -4.11 -0.33
CA THR A 34 9.98 -2.83 0.10
C THR A 34 8.46 -2.87 0.21
N ALA A 35 7.76 -3.50 -0.74
CA ALA A 35 6.32 -3.71 -0.69
C ALA A 35 5.90 -4.55 0.52
N ARG A 36 6.61 -5.65 0.83
CA ARG A 36 6.34 -6.45 2.04
C ARG A 36 6.59 -5.67 3.34
N LYS A 37 7.64 -4.82 3.39
CA LYS A 37 7.88 -3.94 4.55
C LYS A 37 6.76 -2.92 4.71
N TYR A 38 6.32 -2.33 3.59
CA TYR A 38 5.21 -1.39 3.56
C TYR A 38 3.92 -2.05 4.03
N GLU A 39 3.57 -3.22 3.49
CA GLU A 39 2.41 -4.01 3.86
C GLU A 39 2.40 -4.31 5.36
N ARG A 40 3.52 -4.76 5.94
CA ARG A 40 3.62 -4.99 7.41
C ARG A 40 3.36 -3.73 8.24
N ARG A 41 3.82 -2.57 7.77
CA ARG A 41 3.69 -1.29 8.48
C ARG A 41 2.27 -0.74 8.39
N ILE A 42 1.68 -0.83 7.20
CA ILE A 42 0.29 -0.46 6.90
C ILE A 42 -0.68 -1.38 7.63
N TYR A 43 -0.49 -2.70 7.59
CA TYR A 43 -1.32 -3.63 8.36
C TYR A 43 -1.23 -3.35 9.86
N LYS A 44 -0.04 -3.09 10.41
CA LYS A 44 0.05 -2.66 11.82
C LYS A 44 -0.72 -1.38 12.12
N LEU A 45 -0.65 -0.38 11.24
CA LEU A 45 -1.35 0.89 11.41
C LEU A 45 -2.86 0.75 11.23
N PHE A 46 -3.31 0.05 10.20
CA PHE A 46 -4.73 -0.15 9.89
C PHE A 46 -5.40 -1.13 10.83
N VAL A 47 -4.76 -2.25 11.21
CA VAL A 47 -5.32 -3.17 12.21
C VAL A 47 -5.48 -2.46 13.55
N ASN A 48 -4.51 -1.63 13.97
CA ASN A 48 -4.69 -0.82 15.18
C ASN A 48 -5.76 0.28 15.03
N ALA A 49 -5.91 0.88 13.85
CA ALA A 49 -6.87 1.95 13.62
C ALA A 49 -8.32 1.45 13.40
N PHE A 50 -8.51 0.17 13.08
CA PHE A 50 -9.84 -0.43 12.84
C PHE A 50 -10.37 -1.23 14.04
N PHE A 51 -9.51 -1.54 15.02
CA PHE A 51 -9.88 -2.22 16.27
C PHE A 51 -10.06 -1.26 17.46
N LEU A 52 -10.17 0.05 17.20
CA LEU A 52 -10.33 1.10 18.21
C LEU A 52 -11.63 1.86 17.99
#